data_AF-A0A1F4NPG2-F1
#
_entry.id   AF-A0A1F4NPG2-F1
#
_cell.length_a   1.000
_cell.length_b   1.000
_cell.length_c   1.000
_cell.angle_alpha   90.00
_cell.angle_beta   90.00
_cell.angle_gamma   90.00
#
_symmetry.space_group_name_H-M   'P 1'
#
loop_
_entity.id
_entity.type
_entity.pdbx_description
1 polymer ?
#
loop_
_entity_poly.entity_id
_entity_poly.type
_entity_poly.pdbx_seq_one_letter_code
_entity_poly.pdbx_strand_id
1 'polypeptide(L)'
;MVEDIFGYGVGKIPHSGPEVGAKYSVGNLAQRRIVMSEGEFCAKDLTLGRANALVKKLGGMEVVDGILAETLKFTIEAVVEQKKSVLRLLAEFVLPEQVGNFNPQQFFRTRSGLCVWDDFKDLVLKFAKPVSGVVATTIRKHELVKPANDSQIRSGLPEGHVFQASELCGHLAGMILRQPNGGAGQLLNNGYANLFYVQVGSEVVVVGVLWSAGYRRWSVFAFQLDVSQWRAGRQVLSRATAG
;
A
#
# COMPACT_ATOMS: atom_id res chain seq x y z
N MET A 1 25.86 21.64 -62.47
CA MET A 1 26.85 21.43 -63.54
C MET A 1 28.15 22.03 -63.03
N VAL A 2 29.19 21.20 -62.87
CA VAL A 2 30.63 21.50 -62.60
C VAL A 2 30.95 22.06 -61.19
N GLU A 3 31.43 21.27 -60.22
CA GLU A 3 32.78 20.69 -59.96
C GLU A 3 33.84 21.75 -59.56
N ASP A 4 34.23 21.80 -58.28
CA ASP A 4 35.46 21.26 -57.62
C ASP A 4 36.62 22.29 -57.61
N ILE A 5 37.45 22.48 -56.57
CA ILE A 5 38.54 21.59 -56.11
C ILE A 5 39.05 21.98 -54.69
N PHE A 6 39.06 20.98 -53.80
CA PHE A 6 39.98 20.57 -52.71
C PHE A 6 40.79 21.52 -51.80
N GLY A 7 40.62 21.28 -50.48
CA GLY A 7 41.67 21.36 -49.45
C GLY A 7 41.42 20.30 -48.35
N TYR A 8 42.35 19.37 -48.16
CA TYR A 8 42.26 18.21 -47.24
C TYR A 8 42.29 18.61 -45.75
N GLY A 9 41.48 17.93 -44.93
CA GLY A 9 41.57 17.96 -43.47
C GLY A 9 40.73 16.85 -42.82
N VAL A 10 41.38 15.73 -42.47
CA VAL A 10 40.78 14.61 -41.73
C VAL A 10 40.69 15.00 -40.25
N GLY A 11 39.48 15.09 -39.70
CA GLY A 11 39.22 15.37 -38.28
C GLY A 11 37.99 14.63 -37.77
N LYS A 12 38.18 13.74 -36.80
CA LYS A 12 37.21 12.81 -36.22
C LYS A 12 36.05 13.53 -35.51
N ILE A 13 34.84 12.98 -35.67
CA ILE A 13 33.66 13.23 -34.82
C ILE A 13 33.68 12.21 -33.67
N PRO A 14 33.41 12.62 -32.41
CA PRO A 14 32.78 11.72 -31.47
C PRO A 14 31.46 12.28 -30.90
N HIS A 15 30.39 11.59 -31.25
CA HIS A 15 29.19 11.23 -30.50
C HIS A 15 28.90 11.91 -29.13
N SER A 16 27.85 12.73 -29.15
CA SER A 16 26.65 12.70 -28.29
C SER A 16 26.80 12.21 -26.85
N GLY A 17 26.80 13.16 -25.90
CA GLY A 17 26.54 12.90 -24.49
C GLY A 17 25.04 12.75 -24.18
N PRO A 18 24.65 12.08 -23.07
CA PRO A 18 23.27 12.02 -22.64
C PRO A 18 22.93 13.20 -21.72
N GLU A 19 21.99 14.04 -22.16
CA GLU A 19 21.21 14.91 -21.28
C GLU A 19 20.25 14.03 -20.45
N VAL A 20 20.47 13.96 -19.14
CA VAL A 20 19.52 13.35 -18.20
C VAL A 20 18.77 14.46 -17.50
N GLY A 21 17.58 14.78 -18.02
CA GLY A 21 16.62 15.66 -17.36
C GLY A 21 15.99 14.96 -16.16
N ALA A 22 16.41 15.33 -14.94
CA ALA A 22 15.72 14.94 -13.72
C ALA A 22 14.50 15.84 -13.50
N LYS A 23 13.30 15.27 -13.63
CA LYS A 23 12.05 15.87 -13.14
C LYS A 23 11.92 15.55 -11.65
N TYR A 24 11.89 16.58 -10.80
CA TYR A 24 11.54 16.43 -9.39
C TYR A 24 10.05 16.73 -9.19
N SER A 25 9.34 15.82 -8.51
CA SER A 25 8.06 16.12 -7.87
C SER A 25 8.27 16.18 -6.36
N VAL A 26 7.76 17.26 -5.76
CA VAL A 26 7.83 17.53 -4.33
C VAL A 26 6.80 16.65 -3.60
N GLY A 27 7.24 15.96 -2.56
CA GLY A 27 6.35 15.26 -1.63
C GLY A 27 7.00 15.22 -0.25
N ASN A 28 6.34 15.84 0.73
CA ASN A 28 6.77 16.01 2.12
C ASN A 28 7.44 14.74 2.69
N LEU A 29 8.77 14.78 2.81
CA LEU A 29 9.52 13.84 3.60
C LEU A 29 9.56 14.38 5.03
N ALA A 30 8.96 13.65 5.96
CA ALA A 30 9.29 13.81 7.36
C ALA A 30 10.79 13.55 7.50
N GLN A 31 11.58 14.62 7.66
CA GLN A 31 12.99 14.55 8.01
C GLN A 31 13.10 13.87 9.37
N ARG A 32 13.25 12.55 9.39
CA ARG A 32 13.73 11.86 10.59
C ARG A 32 15.20 12.22 10.74
N ARG A 33 15.47 13.24 11.54
CA ARG A 33 16.80 13.49 12.10
C ARG A 33 17.15 12.26 12.92
N ILE A 34 18.03 11.41 12.41
CA ILE A 34 18.65 10.35 13.22
C ILE A 34 19.57 11.10 14.19
N VAL A 35 19.03 11.45 15.36
CA VAL A 35 19.85 11.83 16.51
C VAL A 35 20.37 10.51 17.06
N MET A 36 21.57 10.12 16.65
CA MET A 36 22.28 9.10 17.41
C MET A 36 22.50 9.71 18.79
N SER A 37 21.88 9.12 19.83
CA SER A 37 22.43 9.28 21.17
C SER A 37 23.90 8.87 21.11
N GLU A 38 24.77 9.52 21.88
CA GLU A 38 26.19 9.19 22.01
C GLU A 38 26.36 7.75 22.54
N GLY A 39 26.08 6.76 21.71
CA GLY A 39 26.42 5.38 21.93
C GLY A 39 27.90 5.23 21.61
N GLU A 40 28.64 4.61 22.53
CA GLU A 40 30.05 4.29 22.35
C GLU A 40 30.24 3.55 21.02
N PHE A 41 30.83 4.23 20.04
CA PHE A 41 31.25 3.59 18.81
C PHE A 41 32.39 2.63 19.14
N CYS A 42 32.12 1.32 19.10
CA CYS A 42 33.14 0.31 19.30
C CYS A 42 33.92 0.12 17.99
N ALA A 43 35.15 0.66 17.93
CA ALA A 43 36.04 0.52 16.77
C ALA A 43 36.29 -0.95 16.36
N LYS A 44 36.05 -1.91 17.26
CA LYS A 44 36.20 -3.36 17.03
C LYS A 44 35.23 -3.88 15.96
N ASP A 45 34.11 -3.19 15.72
CA ASP A 45 33.08 -3.60 14.75
C ASP A 45 33.34 -3.06 13.33
N LEU A 46 34.31 -2.16 13.18
CA LEU A 46 34.72 -1.56 11.92
C LEU A 46 36.02 -2.19 11.41
N THR A 47 35.89 -3.23 10.57
CA THR A 47 37.05 -3.81 9.89
C THR A 47 37.60 -2.86 8.82
N LEU A 48 38.89 -3.00 8.50
CA LEU A 48 39.54 -2.23 7.43
C LEU A 48 38.80 -2.36 6.09
N GLY A 49 38.28 -3.56 5.80
CA GLY A 49 37.47 -3.80 4.60
C GLY A 49 36.15 -3.03 4.59
N ARG A 50 35.46 -2.93 5.75
CA ARG A 50 34.24 -2.13 5.88
C ARG A 50 34.52 -0.63 5.77
N ALA A 51 35.61 -0.16 6.36
CA ALA A 51 36.05 1.23 6.24
C ALA A 51 36.34 1.61 4.78
N ASN A 52 37.13 0.80 4.08
CA ASN A 52 37.44 1.04 2.67
C ASN A 52 36.19 1.04 1.77
N ALA A 53 35.26 0.11 2.01
CA ALA A 53 34.00 0.08 1.27
C ALA A 53 33.13 1.32 1.52
N LEU A 54 33.12 1.83 2.75
CA LEU A 54 32.40 3.04 3.11
C LEU A 54 32.99 4.28 2.43
N VAL A 55 34.31 4.48 2.51
CA VAL A 55 35.00 5.59 1.84
C VAL A 55 34.74 5.59 0.34
N LYS A 56 34.77 4.42 -0.30
CA LYS A 56 34.45 4.28 -1.72
C LYS A 56 33.00 4.68 -2.04
N LYS A 57 32.04 4.33 -1.16
CA LYS A 57 30.63 4.73 -1.32
C LYS A 57 30.40 6.22 -1.11
N LEU A 58 31.19 6.86 -0.26
CA LEU A 58 31.13 8.30 -0.01
C LEU A 58 31.74 9.13 -1.14
N GLY A 59 32.40 8.51 -2.12
CA GLY A 59 33.04 9.20 -3.25
C GLY A 59 34.54 9.40 -3.09
N GLY A 60 35.18 8.75 -2.09
CA GLY A 60 36.62 8.82 -1.86
C GLY A 60 37.00 9.68 -0.64
N MET A 61 38.31 9.79 -0.39
CA MET A 61 38.86 10.48 0.78
C MET A 61 38.60 11.99 0.76
N GLU A 62 38.52 12.62 -0.41
CA GLU A 62 38.24 14.07 -0.52
C GLU A 62 36.91 14.46 0.13
N VAL A 63 35.88 13.60 0.00
CA VAL A 63 34.59 13.81 0.63
C VAL A 63 34.67 13.59 2.13
N VAL A 64 35.43 12.58 2.57
CA VAL A 64 35.66 12.31 4.00
C VAL A 64 36.38 13.48 4.66
N ASP A 65 37.44 13.99 4.04
CA ASP A 65 38.23 15.10 4.55
C ASP A 65 37.38 16.38 4.61
N GLY A 66 36.53 16.63 3.60
CA GLY A 66 35.60 17.75 3.63
C GLY A 66 34.53 17.62 4.72
N ILE A 67 34.05 16.41 5.02
CA ILE A 67 33.14 16.16 6.14
C ILE A 67 33.84 16.42 7.48
N LEU A 68 35.07 15.92 7.67
CA LEU A 68 35.84 16.10 8.89
C LEU A 68 36.26 17.55 9.12
N ALA A 69 36.51 18.30 8.04
CA ALA A 69 36.81 19.73 8.07
C ALA A 69 35.55 20.61 8.18
N GLU A 70 34.36 20.01 8.29
CA GLU A 70 33.05 20.70 8.30
C GLU A 70 32.78 21.58 7.06
N THR A 71 33.55 21.41 5.98
CA THR A 71 33.36 22.13 4.71
C THR A 71 32.31 21.45 3.82
N LEU A 72 32.02 20.17 4.07
CA LEU A 72 30.94 19.41 3.47
C LEU A 72 29.98 18.90 4.54
N LYS A 73 28.67 19.02 4.29
CA LYS A 73 27.63 18.39 5.10
C LYS A 73 26.99 17.28 4.28
N PHE A 74 26.86 16.09 4.86
CA PHE A 74 26.07 15.02 4.26
C PHE A 74 24.69 14.94 4.90
N THR A 75 23.69 14.58 4.08
CA THR A 75 22.35 14.26 4.54
C THR A 75 22.11 12.79 4.25
N ILE A 76 21.71 12.02 5.26
CA ILE A 76 21.25 10.65 5.05
C ILE A 76 19.80 10.72 4.62
N GLU A 77 19.56 10.55 3.33
CA GLU A 77 18.22 10.22 2.84
C GLU A 77 18.07 8.70 2.89
N ALA A 78 17.10 8.23 3.68
CA ALA A 78 16.73 6.83 3.63
C ALA A 78 16.18 6.54 2.23
N VAL A 79 16.96 5.84 1.40
CA VAL A 79 16.46 5.26 0.17
C VAL A 79 15.55 4.10 0.57
N VAL A 80 14.29 4.42 0.85
CA VAL A 80 13.24 3.42 0.83
C VAL A 80 13.10 3.06 -0.64
N GLU A 81 13.75 1.97 -1.04
CA GLU A 81 13.51 1.38 -2.34
C GLU A 81 11.99 1.22 -2.47
N GLN A 82 11.37 1.97 -3.40
CA GLN A 82 9.96 1.83 -3.69
C GLN A 82 9.76 0.43 -4.24
N LYS A 83 9.53 -0.52 -3.34
CA LYS A 83 9.19 -1.91 -3.64
C LYS A 83 8.08 -1.82 -4.68
N LYS A 84 8.31 -2.32 -5.91
CA LYS A 84 7.30 -2.30 -6.99
C LYS A 84 5.96 -2.75 -6.41
N SER A 85 5.07 -1.79 -6.16
CA SER A 85 3.86 -2.03 -5.40
C SER A 85 3.02 -3.10 -6.08
N VAL A 86 2.46 -4.02 -5.29
CA VAL A 86 1.45 -4.96 -5.76
C VAL A 86 0.10 -4.25 -5.96
N LEU A 87 -0.02 -2.99 -5.49
CA LEU A 87 -1.23 -2.20 -5.50
C LEU A 87 -1.12 -0.98 -6.41
N ARG A 88 -2.21 -0.71 -7.14
CA ARG A 88 -2.46 0.55 -7.85
C ARG A 88 -3.65 1.25 -7.20
N LEU A 89 -3.47 2.49 -6.75
CA LEU A 89 -4.60 3.29 -6.25
C LEU A 89 -5.58 3.55 -7.40
N LEU A 90 -6.85 3.24 -7.17
CA LEU A 90 -7.94 3.49 -8.12
C LEU A 90 -8.75 4.73 -7.73
N ALA A 91 -9.07 4.86 -6.44
CA ALA A 91 -9.93 5.93 -5.96
C ALA A 91 -9.77 6.15 -4.46
N GLU A 92 -10.17 7.34 -4.01
CA GLU A 92 -10.44 7.67 -2.63
C GLU A 92 -11.87 8.23 -2.54
N PHE A 93 -12.64 7.81 -1.55
CA PHE A 93 -14.02 8.27 -1.35
C PHE A 93 -14.43 8.19 0.11
N VAL A 94 -15.44 8.97 0.50
CA VAL A 94 -16.00 8.92 1.86
C VAL A 94 -17.18 7.97 1.88
N LEU A 95 -17.15 6.98 2.77
CA LEU A 95 -18.36 6.26 3.15
C LEU A 95 -19.16 7.15 4.11
N PRO A 96 -20.46 7.38 3.82
CA PRO A 96 -21.26 8.26 4.64
C PRO A 96 -21.46 7.68 6.04
N GLU A 97 -21.67 8.57 7.00
CA GLU A 97 -22.13 8.21 8.33
C GLU A 97 -23.44 7.42 8.23
N GLN A 98 -23.57 6.40 9.08
CA GLN A 98 -24.80 5.65 9.26
C GLN A 98 -25.33 5.94 10.65
N VAL A 99 -26.54 6.50 10.72
CA VAL A 99 -27.23 6.80 11.97
C VAL A 99 -28.15 5.65 12.34
N GLY A 100 -28.24 5.34 13.63
CA GLY A 100 -29.14 4.34 14.18
C GLY A 100 -28.44 3.06 14.63
N ASN A 101 -29.21 2.20 15.30
CA ASN A 101 -28.67 0.97 15.85
C ASN A 101 -28.44 -0.07 14.76
N PHE A 102 -27.18 -0.45 14.56
CA PHE A 102 -26.78 -1.54 13.68
C PHE A 102 -26.32 -2.73 14.51
N ASN A 103 -26.91 -3.91 14.26
CA ASN A 103 -26.51 -5.17 14.88
C ASN A 103 -25.86 -6.08 13.81
N PRO A 104 -24.52 -6.26 13.83
CA PRO A 104 -23.83 -7.11 12.89
C PRO A 104 -24.38 -8.54 12.83
N GLN A 105 -24.69 -9.16 13.97
CA GLN A 105 -25.16 -10.54 14.06
C GLN A 105 -26.56 -10.73 13.48
N GLN A 106 -27.39 -9.68 13.48
CA GLN A 106 -28.69 -9.71 12.81
C GLN A 106 -28.54 -9.50 11.30
N PHE A 107 -27.68 -8.56 10.89
CA PHE A 107 -27.51 -8.24 9.47
C PHE A 107 -26.79 -9.35 8.70
N PHE A 108 -25.70 -9.92 9.23
CA PHE A 108 -24.89 -10.93 8.55
C PHE A 108 -25.44 -12.34 8.77
N ARG A 109 -26.65 -12.56 8.26
CA ARG A 109 -27.28 -13.88 8.14
C ARG A 109 -27.52 -14.21 6.68
N THR A 110 -27.21 -15.45 6.30
CA THR A 110 -27.48 -15.96 4.95
C THR A 110 -28.96 -15.84 4.64
N ARG A 111 -29.27 -15.24 3.49
CA ARG A 111 -30.62 -14.98 2.98
C ARG A 111 -30.58 -14.79 1.47
N SER A 112 -31.74 -14.57 0.84
CA SER A 112 -31.79 -14.15 -0.56
C SER A 112 -30.90 -12.91 -0.79
N GLY A 113 -30.00 -12.97 -1.76
CA GLY A 113 -29.06 -11.91 -2.09
C GLY A 113 -27.79 -11.83 -1.22
N LEU A 114 -27.66 -12.61 -0.14
CA LEU A 114 -26.48 -12.61 0.73
C LEU A 114 -26.14 -14.01 1.27
N CYS A 115 -24.93 -14.47 1.04
CA CYS A 115 -24.35 -15.67 1.65
C CYS A 115 -23.24 -15.28 2.61
N VAL A 116 -23.36 -15.70 3.87
CA VAL A 116 -22.36 -15.47 4.92
C VAL A 116 -21.74 -16.80 5.28
N TRP A 117 -20.44 -16.94 4.98
CA TRP A 117 -19.67 -18.16 5.22
C TRP A 117 -19.32 -18.30 6.69
N ASP A 118 -19.12 -19.55 7.14
CA ASP A 118 -18.85 -19.83 8.56
C ASP A 118 -17.53 -19.22 9.03
N ASP A 119 -16.49 -19.19 8.18
CA ASP A 119 -15.22 -18.52 8.51
C ASP A 119 -15.40 -17.04 8.83
N PHE A 120 -16.32 -16.32 8.15
CA PHE A 120 -16.61 -14.94 8.51
C PHE A 120 -17.30 -14.83 9.86
N LYS A 121 -18.19 -15.77 10.18
CA LYS A 121 -18.87 -15.80 11.48
C LYS A 121 -17.85 -16.03 12.60
N ASP A 122 -16.98 -17.00 12.40
CA ASP A 122 -16.05 -17.52 13.40
C ASP A 122 -14.82 -16.64 13.58
N LEU A 123 -14.35 -15.97 12.53
CA LEU A 123 -13.17 -15.10 12.62
C LEU A 123 -13.54 -13.66 12.94
N VAL A 124 -14.69 -13.16 12.46
CA VAL A 124 -15.03 -11.72 12.53
C VAL A 124 -16.31 -11.46 13.30
N LEU A 125 -17.41 -12.08 12.90
CA LEU A 125 -18.75 -11.71 13.39
C LEU A 125 -18.89 -11.92 14.91
N LYS A 126 -18.19 -12.91 15.49
CA LYS A 126 -18.19 -13.14 16.94
C LYS A 126 -17.56 -12.00 17.75
N PHE A 127 -16.68 -11.20 17.14
CA PHE A 127 -16.02 -10.05 17.79
C PHE A 127 -16.73 -8.73 17.51
N ALA A 128 -17.56 -8.67 16.47
CA ALA A 128 -18.36 -7.49 16.17
C ALA A 128 -19.43 -7.29 17.26
N LYS A 129 -19.70 -6.03 17.62
CA LYS A 129 -20.72 -5.66 18.61
C LYS A 129 -21.76 -4.75 17.95
N PRO A 130 -22.99 -4.71 18.48
CA PRO A 130 -23.95 -3.67 18.08
C PRO A 130 -23.35 -2.28 18.26
N VAL A 131 -23.65 -1.37 17.33
CA VAL A 131 -23.18 0.02 17.35
C VAL A 131 -24.36 0.96 17.13
N SER A 132 -24.33 2.12 17.78
CA SER A 132 -25.32 3.20 17.60
C SER A 132 -24.90 4.16 16.49
N GLY A 133 -24.52 3.58 15.36
CA GLY A 133 -24.07 4.27 14.16
C GLY A 133 -22.64 3.92 13.78
N VAL A 134 -22.26 4.33 12.58
CA VAL A 134 -20.90 4.23 12.05
C VAL A 134 -20.50 5.58 11.50
N VAL A 135 -19.38 6.11 12.00
CA VAL A 135 -18.85 7.41 11.57
C VAL A 135 -18.54 7.42 10.07
N ALA A 136 -18.58 8.60 9.46
CA ALA A 136 -18.10 8.75 8.09
C ALA A 136 -16.60 8.41 8.03
N THR A 137 -16.21 7.60 7.05
CA THR A 137 -14.83 7.10 6.95
C THR A 137 -14.31 7.26 5.52
N THR A 138 -13.15 7.88 5.38
CA THR A 138 -12.45 7.97 4.10
C THR A 138 -11.80 6.62 3.77
N ILE A 139 -12.14 6.10 2.59
CA ILE A 139 -11.70 4.80 2.09
C ILE A 139 -10.81 4.99 0.87
N ARG A 140 -9.65 4.31 0.88
CA ARG A 140 -8.84 4.12 -0.31
C ARG A 140 -9.14 2.78 -0.95
N LYS A 141 -9.30 2.81 -2.26
CA LYS A 141 -9.57 1.65 -3.09
C LYS A 141 -8.38 1.41 -4.00
N HIS A 142 -7.76 0.24 -3.84
CA HIS A 142 -6.64 -0.19 -4.64
C HIS A 142 -7.02 -1.41 -5.48
N GLU A 143 -6.39 -1.55 -6.62
CA GLU A 143 -6.37 -2.77 -7.42
C GLU A 143 -5.09 -3.56 -7.12
N LEU A 144 -5.23 -4.87 -6.97
CA LEU A 144 -4.13 -5.79 -6.94
C LEU A 144 -3.66 -6.08 -8.38
N VAL A 145 -2.52 -5.53 -8.80
CA VAL A 145 -2.05 -5.59 -10.21
C VAL A 145 -1.25 -6.84 -10.55
N LYS A 146 -0.77 -7.58 -9.53
CA LYS A 146 -0.06 -8.85 -9.68
C LYS A 146 -0.39 -9.76 -8.49
N PRO A 147 -0.25 -11.09 -8.62
CA PRO A 147 -0.48 -12.00 -7.51
C PRO A 147 0.35 -11.63 -6.28
N ALA A 148 -0.26 -11.66 -5.09
CA ALA A 148 0.40 -11.35 -3.83
C ALA A 148 -0.30 -12.01 -2.64
N ASN A 149 0.45 -12.28 -1.58
CA ASN A 149 -0.12 -12.67 -0.29
C ASN A 149 -0.52 -11.42 0.54
N ASP A 150 -1.17 -11.63 1.67
CA ASP A 150 -1.67 -10.54 2.51
C ASP A 150 -0.55 -9.67 3.07
N SER A 151 0.57 -10.27 3.49
CA SER A 151 1.73 -9.52 3.96
C SER A 151 2.29 -8.58 2.89
N GLN A 152 2.39 -9.04 1.65
CA GLN A 152 2.83 -8.21 0.52
C GLN A 152 1.82 -7.09 0.21
N ILE A 153 0.51 -7.39 0.24
CA ILE A 153 -0.55 -6.40 0.02
C ILE A 153 -0.49 -5.31 1.10
N ARG A 154 -0.49 -5.71 2.38
CA ARG A 154 -0.49 -4.80 3.52
C ARG A 154 0.75 -3.91 3.57
N SER A 155 1.90 -4.41 3.11
CA SER A 155 3.13 -3.59 3.02
C SER A 155 3.00 -2.41 2.05
N GLY A 156 2.02 -2.42 1.13
CA GLY A 156 1.73 -1.33 0.21
C GLY A 156 0.53 -0.47 0.61
N LEU A 157 -0.11 -0.73 1.75
CA LEU A 157 -1.25 0.04 2.27
C LEU A 157 -0.78 1.11 3.27
N PRO A 158 -1.55 2.20 3.46
CA PRO A 158 -1.23 3.21 4.46
C PRO A 158 -1.21 2.64 5.89
N GLU A 159 -0.56 3.36 6.80
CA GLU A 159 -0.70 3.10 8.23
C GLU A 159 -2.17 3.24 8.65
N GLY A 160 -2.65 2.40 9.57
CA GLY A 160 -4.06 2.40 9.96
C GLY A 160 -5.04 1.83 8.91
N HIS A 161 -4.57 1.10 7.89
CA HIS A 161 -5.43 0.44 6.88
C HIS A 161 -6.44 -0.58 7.43
N VAL A 162 -6.26 -1.01 8.68
CA VAL A 162 -7.04 -2.05 9.36
C VAL A 162 -8.31 -1.45 9.97
N PHE A 163 -9.44 -2.12 9.79
CA PHE A 163 -10.72 -1.76 10.41
C PHE A 163 -10.93 -2.49 11.74
N GLN A 164 -11.73 -1.91 12.62
CA GLN A 164 -12.31 -2.68 13.72
C GLN A 164 -13.49 -3.53 13.21
N ALA A 165 -13.74 -4.69 13.84
CA ALA A 165 -14.78 -5.63 13.39
C ALA A 165 -16.18 -4.99 13.25
N SER A 166 -16.67 -4.30 14.27
CA SER A 166 -18.00 -3.65 14.24
C SER A 166 -18.09 -2.55 13.17
N GLU A 167 -17.02 -1.77 13.03
CA GLU A 167 -16.90 -0.68 12.06
C GLU A 167 -16.96 -1.23 10.63
N LEU A 168 -16.13 -2.24 10.31
CA LEU A 168 -16.19 -2.89 9.00
C LEU A 168 -17.59 -3.43 8.74
N CYS A 169 -18.19 -4.14 9.70
CA CYS A 169 -19.50 -4.73 9.52
C CYS A 169 -20.55 -3.69 9.09
N GLY A 170 -20.59 -2.52 9.72
CA GLY A 170 -21.54 -1.48 9.33
C GLY A 170 -21.21 -0.81 7.98
N HIS A 171 -19.93 -0.52 7.71
CA HIS A 171 -19.53 -0.03 6.38
C HIS A 171 -19.88 -1.01 5.27
N LEU A 172 -19.57 -2.29 5.48
CA LEU A 172 -19.83 -3.36 4.53
C LEU A 172 -21.33 -3.58 4.30
N ALA A 173 -22.12 -3.57 5.38
CA ALA A 173 -23.58 -3.65 5.28
C ALA A 173 -24.14 -2.52 4.42
N GLY A 174 -23.71 -1.28 4.66
CA GLY A 174 -24.12 -0.12 3.86
C GLY A 174 -23.74 -0.23 2.39
N MET A 175 -22.52 -0.72 2.08
CA MET A 175 -22.10 -0.94 0.69
C MET A 175 -22.95 -2.01 -0.01
N ILE A 176 -23.21 -3.14 0.66
CA ILE A 176 -24.05 -4.22 0.12
C ILE A 176 -25.49 -3.73 -0.12
N LEU A 177 -26.06 -2.98 0.82
CA LEU A 177 -27.42 -2.44 0.69
C LEU A 177 -27.57 -1.44 -0.46
N ARG A 178 -26.53 -0.64 -0.73
CA ARG A 178 -26.51 0.31 -1.87
C ARG A 178 -26.23 -0.34 -3.22
N GLN A 179 -25.76 -1.59 -3.22
CA GLN A 179 -25.49 -2.37 -4.44
C GLN A 179 -26.34 -3.65 -4.49
N PRO A 180 -27.67 -3.54 -4.48
CA PRO A 180 -28.53 -4.70 -4.61
C PRO A 180 -28.27 -5.37 -5.96
N ASN A 181 -28.38 -6.71 -5.99
CA ASN A 181 -28.21 -7.51 -7.21
C ASN A 181 -26.87 -7.30 -7.94
N GLY A 182 -25.82 -6.92 -7.21
CA GLY A 182 -24.50 -6.65 -7.81
C GLY A 182 -24.50 -5.41 -8.70
N GLY A 183 -25.37 -4.43 -8.44
CA GLY A 183 -25.40 -3.17 -9.17
C GLY A 183 -24.12 -2.33 -9.03
N ALA A 184 -24.06 -1.22 -9.75
CA ALA A 184 -22.94 -0.28 -9.69
C ALA A 184 -22.80 0.35 -8.30
N GLY A 185 -21.55 0.57 -7.86
CA GLY A 185 -21.22 1.19 -6.58
C GLY A 185 -19.76 0.95 -6.17
N GLN A 186 -19.48 1.01 -4.86
CA GLN A 186 -18.10 0.98 -4.34
C GLN A 186 -17.43 -0.40 -4.42
N LEU A 187 -18.17 -1.48 -4.24
CA LEU A 187 -17.69 -2.86 -4.33
C LEU A 187 -17.58 -3.32 -5.78
N LEU A 188 -16.50 -4.03 -6.07
CA LEU A 188 -16.36 -4.82 -7.28
C LEU A 188 -17.46 -5.87 -7.38
N ASN A 189 -18.09 -5.97 -8.54
CA ASN A 189 -19.22 -6.84 -8.81
C ASN A 189 -18.97 -7.82 -9.97
N ASN A 190 -17.71 -8.02 -10.40
CA ASN A 190 -17.36 -8.85 -11.56
C ASN A 190 -16.90 -10.28 -11.19
N GLY A 191 -17.27 -10.76 -10.00
CA GLY A 191 -16.86 -12.08 -9.49
C GLY A 191 -15.54 -12.10 -8.71
N TYR A 192 -14.70 -11.06 -8.83
CA TYR A 192 -13.50 -10.94 -8.01
C TYR A 192 -13.82 -10.39 -6.61
N ALA A 193 -12.99 -10.77 -5.64
CA ALA A 193 -13.14 -10.36 -4.26
C ALA A 193 -12.68 -8.91 -4.02
N ASN A 194 -13.43 -8.24 -3.16
CA ASN A 194 -13.07 -7.03 -2.43
C ASN A 194 -12.48 -7.47 -1.09
N LEU A 195 -11.26 -7.04 -0.79
CA LEU A 195 -10.51 -7.44 0.39
C LEU A 195 -10.46 -6.29 1.40
N PHE A 196 -10.66 -6.63 2.67
CA PHE A 196 -10.59 -5.73 3.81
C PHE A 196 -9.74 -6.40 4.90
N TYR A 197 -8.94 -5.63 5.62
CA TYR A 197 -8.17 -6.13 6.76
C TYR A 197 -8.82 -5.69 8.06
N VAL A 198 -8.98 -6.62 8.99
CA VAL A 198 -9.80 -6.41 10.20
C VAL A 198 -9.04 -6.85 11.44
N GLN A 199 -8.97 -5.98 12.44
CA GLN A 199 -8.47 -6.32 13.75
C GLN A 199 -9.55 -7.09 14.52
N VAL A 200 -9.20 -8.31 14.95
CA VAL A 200 -10.05 -9.20 15.75
C VAL A 200 -9.25 -9.70 16.96
N GLY A 201 -9.56 -9.15 18.14
CA GLY A 201 -8.71 -9.36 19.31
C GLY A 201 -7.29 -8.83 19.06
N SER A 202 -6.27 -9.68 19.24
CA SER A 202 -4.86 -9.36 18.96
C SER A 202 -4.41 -9.67 17.54
N GLU A 203 -5.27 -10.26 16.70
CA GLU A 203 -4.92 -10.71 15.36
C GLU A 203 -5.56 -9.83 14.28
N VAL A 204 -4.98 -9.87 13.08
CA VAL A 204 -5.57 -9.29 11.88
C VAL A 204 -5.99 -10.43 10.96
N VAL A 205 -7.20 -10.35 10.42
CA VAL A 205 -7.71 -11.30 9.42
C VAL A 205 -8.08 -10.56 8.13
N VAL A 206 -8.17 -11.30 7.03
CA VAL A 206 -8.66 -10.77 5.75
C VAL A 206 -10.12 -11.15 5.56
N VAL A 207 -10.96 -10.16 5.27
CA VAL A 207 -12.37 -10.34 4.89
C VAL A 207 -12.49 -10.16 3.39
N GLY A 208 -13.11 -11.12 2.73
CA GLY A 208 -13.41 -11.08 1.32
C GLY A 208 -14.90 -10.95 1.05
N VAL A 209 -15.23 -10.12 0.06
CA VAL A 209 -16.62 -9.91 -0.39
C VAL A 209 -16.65 -9.94 -1.91
N LEU A 210 -17.46 -10.83 -2.49
CA LEU A 210 -17.61 -10.92 -3.95
C LEU A 210 -19.08 -11.01 -4.36
N TRP A 211 -19.39 -10.49 -5.54
CA TRP A 211 -20.68 -10.71 -6.18
C TRP A 211 -20.62 -12.01 -6.99
N SER A 212 -21.49 -12.95 -6.68
CA SER A 212 -21.65 -14.17 -7.45
C SER A 212 -22.85 -14.06 -8.38
N ALA A 213 -22.61 -13.64 -9.62
CA ALA A 213 -23.67 -13.44 -10.62
C ALA A 213 -24.54 -14.69 -10.84
N GLY A 214 -23.93 -15.88 -10.93
CA GLY A 214 -24.65 -17.14 -11.11
C GLY A 214 -25.58 -17.52 -9.96
N TYR A 215 -25.28 -17.07 -8.74
CA TYR A 215 -26.11 -17.28 -7.55
C TYR A 215 -26.91 -16.04 -7.14
N ARG A 216 -26.78 -14.94 -7.90
CA ARG A 216 -27.40 -13.63 -7.63
C ARG A 216 -27.28 -13.19 -6.17
N ARG A 217 -26.07 -13.30 -5.61
CA ARG A 217 -25.81 -12.97 -4.20
C ARG A 217 -24.43 -12.39 -3.97
N TRP A 218 -24.33 -11.53 -2.96
CA TRP A 218 -23.05 -11.20 -2.34
C TRP A 218 -22.62 -12.36 -1.44
N SER A 219 -21.35 -12.75 -1.52
CA SER A 219 -20.74 -13.73 -0.62
C SER A 219 -19.74 -13.01 0.28
N VAL A 220 -19.85 -13.21 1.59
CA VAL A 220 -18.94 -12.66 2.60
C VAL A 220 -18.24 -13.82 3.29
N PHE A 221 -16.92 -13.78 3.31
CA PHE A 221 -16.04 -14.81 3.87
C PHE A 221 -14.83 -14.16 4.54
N ALA A 222 -14.08 -14.92 5.32
CA ALA A 222 -12.86 -14.45 5.96
C ALA A 222 -11.80 -15.56 5.96
N PHE A 223 -10.53 -15.18 6.03
CA PHE A 223 -9.41 -16.10 6.21
C PHE A 223 -8.40 -15.51 7.17
N GLN A 224 -7.62 -16.39 7.81
CA GLN A 224 -6.35 -16.00 8.39
C GLN A 224 -5.41 -15.47 7.29
N LEU A 225 -4.46 -14.61 7.67
CA LEU A 225 -3.55 -14.00 6.71
C LEU A 225 -2.62 -15.03 6.09
N ASP A 226 -2.22 -14.79 4.84
CA ASP A 226 -1.18 -15.54 4.12
C ASP A 226 -1.47 -17.04 3.95
N VAL A 227 -2.74 -17.46 4.14
CA VAL A 227 -3.20 -18.83 3.83
C VAL A 227 -3.07 -19.14 2.34
N SER A 228 -3.21 -18.14 1.47
CA SER A 228 -3.01 -18.29 0.03
C SER A 228 -2.63 -16.97 -0.65
N GLN A 229 -2.26 -17.03 -1.92
CA GLN A 229 -2.06 -15.83 -2.74
C GLN A 229 -3.35 -15.41 -3.41
N TRP A 230 -3.59 -14.10 -3.39
CA TRP A 230 -4.66 -13.46 -4.13
C TRP A 230 -4.20 -13.21 -5.57
N ARG A 231 -5.01 -13.62 -6.56
CA ARG A 231 -4.73 -13.29 -7.97
C ARG A 231 -5.03 -11.82 -8.25
N ALA A 232 -4.33 -11.27 -9.24
CA ALA A 232 -4.55 -9.93 -9.76
C ALA A 232 -6.03 -9.68 -10.19
N GLY A 233 -6.41 -8.40 -10.24
CA GLY A 233 -7.76 -7.93 -10.57
C GLY A 233 -8.71 -7.80 -9.37
N ARG A 234 -8.30 -8.28 -8.18
CA ARG A 234 -9.01 -8.02 -6.92
C ARG A 234 -8.87 -6.58 -6.48
N GLN A 235 -9.79 -6.14 -5.63
CA GLN A 235 -9.73 -4.81 -5.03
C GLN A 235 -9.46 -4.90 -3.54
N VAL A 236 -8.67 -3.98 -3.01
CA VAL A 236 -8.38 -3.84 -1.59
C VAL A 236 -8.93 -2.49 -1.14
N LEU A 237 -9.81 -2.52 -0.15
CA LEU A 237 -10.39 -1.31 0.43
C LEU A 237 -9.83 -1.16 1.85
N SER A 238 -9.25 0.00 2.12
CA SER A 238 -8.63 0.32 3.40
C SER A 238 -9.07 1.69 3.88
N ARG A 239 -8.94 1.94 5.18
CA ARG A 239 -9.01 3.30 5.71
C ARG A 239 -7.92 4.16 5.03
N ALA A 240 -8.23 5.41 4.75
CA ALA A 240 -7.20 6.44 4.61
C ALA A 240 -6.67 6.77 6.01
N THR A 241 -5.39 7.09 6.15
CA THR A 241 -4.87 7.66 7.40
C THR A 241 -5.72 8.87 7.78
N ALA A 242 -6.10 8.97 9.07
CA ALA A 242 -6.56 10.24 9.61
C ALA A 242 -5.39 11.23 9.45
N GLY A 243 -5.62 12.32 8.72
CA GLY A 243 -4.68 13.44 8.67
C GLY A 243 -4.58 14.13 10.02
#